data_AF-A0A0H5P8X2-F1
#
_entry.id   AF-A0A0H5P8X2-F1
#
_cell.length_a   1.000
_cell.length_b   1.000
_cell.length_c   1.000
_cell.angle_alpha   90.00
_cell.angle_beta   90.00
_cell.angle_gamma   90.00
#
_symmetry.space_group_name_H-M   'P 1'
#
loop_
_entity.id
_entity.type
_entity.pdbx_description
1 polymer ?
#
loop_
_entity_poly.entity_id
_entity_poly.type
_entity_poly.pdbx_seq_one_letter_code
_entity_poly.pdbx_strand_id
1 'polypeptide(L)'
;MSEYTAELLAGAVVAFTDAVHALVGHRPDTITDDNTTRHIILDGRYTELTEARHAQHDTNGLRGVYKSKPPLWIDACSLLDQIDRTVHEWWPTPAPGDPRQPATIRRLHALTDHPWRPQDLPGLNVMTRIILGWVDRIDTLLPAEPLHTWELTAACPACGETTVLVEDEAGEMVRRAALRATKSSAVCQACDTNWAPEHFLGLAAAIGASLPDGVLE
;
A
#
# COMPACT_ATOMS: atom_id res chain seq x y z
N MET A 1 15.68 -9.32 39.30
CA MET A 1 15.49 -9.09 37.86
C MET A 1 16.80 -8.55 37.31
N SER A 2 17.30 -9.11 36.21
CA SER A 2 18.55 -8.65 35.60
C SER A 2 18.32 -7.29 34.92
N GLU A 3 19.26 -6.36 35.07
CA GLU A 3 19.25 -5.03 34.43
C GLU A 3 19.05 -5.13 32.92
N TYR A 4 19.66 -6.14 32.30
CA TYR A 4 19.51 -6.49 30.88
C TYR A 4 18.06 -6.76 30.44
N THR A 5 17.24 -7.36 31.30
CA THR A 5 15.84 -7.67 30.95
C THR A 5 14.97 -6.41 30.94
N ALA A 6 15.30 -5.42 31.77
CA ALA A 6 14.58 -4.14 31.79
C ALA A 6 14.87 -3.30 30.54
N GLU A 7 16.13 -3.29 30.09
CA GLU A 7 16.52 -2.61 28.84
C GLU A 7 15.84 -3.23 27.61
N LEU A 8 15.82 -4.56 27.51
CA LEU A 8 15.13 -5.27 26.43
C LEU A 8 13.63 -4.96 26.41
N LEU A 9 12.99 -4.88 27.58
CA LEU A 9 11.58 -4.51 27.69
C LEU A 9 11.34 -3.09 27.21
N ALA A 10 12.16 -2.13 27.64
CA ALA A 10 12.03 -0.74 27.21
C ALA A 10 12.14 -0.62 25.68
N GLY A 11 13.11 -1.30 25.06
CA GLY A 11 13.25 -1.33 23.61
C GLY A 11 12.04 -1.96 22.91
N ALA A 12 11.49 -3.05 23.45
CA ALA A 12 10.30 -3.69 22.88
C ALA A 12 9.04 -2.82 23.00
N VAL A 13 8.88 -2.06 24.08
CA VAL A 13 7.77 -1.10 24.26
C VAL A 13 7.87 0.05 23.27
N VAL A 14 9.07 0.60 23.05
CA VAL A 14 9.29 1.63 22.03
C VAL A 14 8.94 1.09 20.64
N ALA A 15 9.48 -0.07 20.26
CA ALA A 15 9.20 -0.67 18.96
C ALA A 15 7.70 -0.96 18.74
N PHE A 16 7.00 -1.43 19.78
CA PHE A 16 5.55 -1.63 19.71
C PHE A 16 4.80 -0.31 19.53
N THR A 17 5.18 0.72 20.27
CA THR A 17 4.58 2.06 20.17
C THR A 17 4.80 2.66 18.78
N ASP A 18 6.00 2.52 18.23
CA ASP A 18 6.33 2.97 16.88
C ASP A 18 5.52 2.21 15.82
N ALA A 19 5.33 0.90 15.98
CA ALA A 19 4.49 0.11 15.08
C ALA A 19 3.01 0.54 15.13
N VAL A 20 2.48 0.80 16.33
CA VAL A 20 1.13 1.36 16.49
C VAL A 20 1.05 2.73 15.81
N HIS A 21 2.03 3.61 16.03
CA HIS A 21 2.08 4.93 15.39
C HIS A 21 2.16 4.82 13.86
N ALA A 22 2.91 3.86 13.31
CA ALA A 22 2.97 3.63 11.86
C ALA A 22 1.61 3.21 11.26
N LEU A 23 0.75 2.56 12.04
CA LEU A 23 -0.58 2.12 11.60
C LEU A 23 -1.67 3.20 11.76
N VAL A 24 -1.71 3.90 12.89
CA VAL A 24 -2.81 4.83 13.23
C VAL A 24 -2.40 6.31 13.36
N GLY A 25 -1.10 6.59 13.43
CA GLY A 25 -0.56 7.95 13.55
C GLY A 25 -0.56 8.68 12.21
N HIS A 26 -0.68 10.01 12.27
CA HIS A 26 -0.53 10.88 11.10
C HIS A 26 0.88 10.76 10.52
N ARG A 27 1.00 10.77 9.20
CA ARG A 27 2.27 10.58 8.50
C ARG A 27 2.67 11.86 7.77
N PRO A 28 3.88 12.39 7.98
CA PRO A 28 4.39 13.45 7.13
C PRO A 28 4.71 12.87 5.75
N ASP A 29 4.29 13.57 4.69
CA ASP A 29 4.63 13.22 3.32
C ASP A 29 4.97 14.49 2.53
N THR A 30 5.59 14.33 1.36
CA THR A 30 5.98 15.43 0.49
C THR A 30 5.46 15.20 -0.92
N ILE A 31 4.61 16.11 -1.40
CA ILE A 31 4.20 16.12 -2.80
C ILE A 31 5.17 17.03 -3.55
N THR A 32 5.86 16.48 -4.53
CA THR A 32 6.64 17.26 -5.49
C THR A 32 5.79 17.48 -6.73
N ASP A 33 5.40 18.72 -6.97
CA ASP A 33 4.81 19.17 -8.22
C ASP A 33 5.93 19.79 -9.09
N ASP A 34 5.71 19.95 -10.41
CA ASP A 34 6.68 20.25 -11.47
C ASP A 34 7.66 21.43 -11.19
N ASN A 35 7.45 22.21 -10.14
CA ASN A 35 8.42 23.21 -9.66
C ASN A 35 8.45 23.45 -8.13
N THR A 36 7.71 22.70 -7.31
CA THR A 36 7.66 22.92 -5.85
C THR A 36 7.40 21.64 -5.05
N THR A 37 8.22 21.39 -4.03
CA THR A 37 7.97 20.37 -3.01
C THR A 37 7.16 20.98 -1.86
N ARG A 38 5.97 20.44 -1.59
CA ARG A 38 5.13 20.82 -0.46
C ARG A 38 5.07 19.69 0.57
N HIS A 39 5.23 20.03 1.85
CA HIS A 39 4.99 19.09 2.94
C HIS A 39 3.49 19.00 3.21
N ILE A 40 2.98 17.78 3.28
CA ILE A 40 1.61 17.45 3.64
C ILE A 40 1.60 16.51 4.86
N ILE A 41 0.48 16.45 5.55
CA ILE A 41 0.26 15.49 6.63
C ILE A 41 -0.87 14.58 6.16
N LEU A 42 -0.55 13.30 5.99
CA LEU A 42 -1.50 12.25 5.67
C LEU A 42 -2.10 11.67 6.96
N ASP A 43 -3.28 11.10 6.81
CA ASP A 43 -3.92 10.33 7.86
C ASP A 43 -3.15 9.03 8.15
N GLY A 44 -3.53 8.37 9.24
CA GLY A 44 -3.02 7.04 9.55
C GLY A 44 -3.49 6.02 8.52
N ARG A 45 -2.65 5.01 8.23
CA ARG A 45 -2.95 3.92 7.29
C ARG A 45 -4.28 3.22 7.56
N TYR A 46 -4.64 3.02 8.82
CA TYR A 46 -5.92 2.45 9.19
C TYR A 46 -7.11 3.33 8.76
N THR A 47 -6.99 4.65 8.88
CA THR A 47 -8.00 5.61 8.43
C THR A 47 -8.10 5.59 6.91
N GLU A 48 -6.97 5.67 6.20
CA GLU A 48 -6.95 5.56 4.73
C GLU A 48 -7.58 4.26 4.24
N LEU A 49 -7.28 3.12 4.88
CA LEU A 49 -7.90 1.83 4.57
C LEU A 49 -9.41 1.83 4.82
N THR A 50 -9.84 2.48 5.90
CA THR A 50 -11.26 2.64 6.26
C THR A 50 -12.02 3.45 5.21
N GLU A 51 -11.39 4.48 4.65
CA GLU A 51 -11.97 5.29 3.57
C GLU A 51 -11.95 4.54 2.24
N ALA A 52 -10.83 3.90 1.92
CA ALA A 52 -10.62 3.14 0.69
C ALA A 52 -11.62 2.00 0.50
N ARG A 53 -12.17 1.42 1.59
CA ARG A 53 -13.19 0.36 1.49
C ARG A 53 -14.42 0.75 0.67
N HIS A 54 -14.72 2.06 0.61
CA HIS A 54 -15.83 2.62 -0.15
C HIS A 54 -15.40 3.26 -1.48
N ALA A 55 -14.10 3.46 -1.69
CA ALA A 55 -13.57 3.98 -2.93
C ALA A 55 -13.52 2.86 -3.98
N GLN A 56 -14.08 3.11 -5.17
CA GLN A 56 -13.91 2.21 -6.30
C GLN A 56 -12.47 2.31 -6.80
N HIS A 57 -11.68 1.25 -6.66
CA HIS A 57 -10.41 1.16 -7.36
C HIS A 57 -10.70 0.93 -8.85
N ASP A 58 -10.45 1.93 -9.70
CA ASP A 58 -10.38 1.73 -11.14
C ASP A 58 -9.03 1.07 -11.47
N THR A 59 -8.95 -0.24 -11.26
CA THR A 59 -7.91 -1.04 -11.91
C THR A 59 -8.23 -1.05 -13.41
N ASN A 60 -7.47 -0.28 -14.19
CA ASN A 60 -7.53 -0.17 -15.65
C ASN A 60 -8.77 0.50 -16.24
N GLY A 61 -8.56 1.69 -16.79
CA GLY A 61 -9.46 2.39 -17.71
C GLY A 61 -9.58 1.71 -19.07
N LEU A 62 -10.05 0.46 -19.13
CA LEU A 62 -10.51 -0.16 -20.36
C LEU A 62 -12.03 -0.03 -20.48
N ARG A 63 -12.44 0.73 -21.49
CA ARG A 63 -13.83 0.90 -21.91
C ARG A 63 -14.48 -0.47 -22.13
N GLY A 64 -15.61 -0.68 -21.47
CA GLY A 64 -16.70 -1.49 -22.03
C GLY A 64 -16.73 -2.97 -21.67
N VAL A 65 -16.93 -3.29 -20.39
CA VAL A 65 -17.78 -4.43 -20.00
C VAL A 65 -18.55 -4.01 -18.76
N TYR A 66 -19.90 -4.02 -18.81
CA TYR A 66 -20.75 -3.91 -17.64
C TYR A 66 -20.58 -5.17 -16.78
N LYS A 67 -19.52 -5.22 -15.98
CA LYS A 67 -19.41 -6.15 -14.85
C LYS A 67 -19.96 -5.43 -13.62
N SER A 68 -20.82 -6.10 -12.87
CA SER A 68 -21.29 -5.67 -11.57
C SER A 68 -20.08 -5.49 -10.65
N LYS A 69 -19.55 -4.27 -10.54
CA LYS A 69 -18.48 -3.97 -9.61
C LYS A 69 -19.08 -4.03 -8.20
N PRO A 70 -18.56 -4.88 -7.30
CA PRO A 70 -19.04 -4.90 -5.92
C PRO A 70 -18.89 -3.49 -5.32
N PRO A 71 -19.84 -3.02 -4.50
CA PRO A 71 -19.81 -1.68 -3.91
C PRO A 71 -18.69 -1.49 -2.87
N LEU A 72 -17.96 -2.56 -2.56
CA LEU A 72 -16.92 -2.60 -1.54
C LEU A 72 -15.65 -3.22 -2.12
N TRP A 73 -14.51 -2.67 -1.73
CA TRP A 73 -13.23 -3.31 -1.98
C TRP A 73 -13.00 -4.43 -0.95
N ILE A 74 -13.12 -5.67 -1.42
CA ILE A 74 -13.15 -6.86 -0.57
C ILE A 74 -11.84 -7.01 0.22
N ASP A 75 -10.68 -6.75 -0.39
CA ASP A 75 -9.39 -6.91 0.29
C ASP A 75 -9.20 -5.91 1.42
N ALA A 76 -9.57 -4.65 1.18
CA ALA A 76 -9.55 -3.61 2.22
C ALA A 76 -10.50 -3.96 3.37
N CYS A 77 -11.72 -4.41 3.06
CA CYS A 77 -12.68 -4.87 4.06
C CYS A 77 -12.17 -6.09 4.86
N SER A 78 -11.56 -7.07 4.19
CA SER A 78 -11.04 -8.27 4.84
C SER A 78 -9.87 -7.95 5.77
N LEU A 79 -8.97 -7.06 5.35
CA LEU A 79 -7.86 -6.62 6.19
C LEU A 79 -8.35 -5.79 7.39
N LEU A 80 -9.34 -4.91 7.20
CA LEU A 80 -9.97 -4.19 8.31
C LEU A 80 -10.59 -5.14 9.34
N ASP A 81 -11.38 -6.13 8.90
CA ASP A 81 -11.98 -7.13 9.79
C ASP A 81 -10.90 -7.91 10.56
N GLN A 82 -9.83 -8.30 9.87
CA GLN A 82 -8.70 -8.99 10.51
C GLN A 82 -8.05 -8.15 11.60
N ILE A 83 -7.78 -6.87 11.33
CA ILE A 83 -7.18 -5.93 12.30
C ILE A 83 -8.14 -5.76 13.48
N ASP A 84 -9.40 -5.43 13.22
CA ASP A 84 -10.40 -5.14 14.25
C ASP A 84 -10.62 -6.34 15.18
N ARG A 85 -10.73 -7.54 14.63
CA ARG A 85 -10.85 -8.78 15.41
C ARG A 85 -9.62 -9.06 16.24
N THR A 86 -8.43 -8.97 15.64
CA THR A 86 -7.18 -9.29 16.33
C THR A 86 -6.92 -8.31 17.49
N VAL A 87 -7.14 -7.01 17.25
CA VAL A 87 -7.02 -5.98 18.30
C VAL A 87 -8.08 -6.15 19.37
N HIS A 88 -9.30 -6.56 19.01
CA HIS A 88 -10.34 -6.91 19.99
C HIS A 88 -9.94 -8.11 20.86
N GLU A 89 -9.30 -9.14 20.29
CA GLU A 89 -8.80 -10.29 21.06
C GLU A 89 -7.69 -9.89 22.04
N TRP A 90 -6.81 -8.95 21.66
CA TRP A 90 -5.78 -8.42 22.56
C TRP A 90 -6.36 -7.55 23.69
N TRP A 91 -7.43 -6.80 23.40
CA TRP A 91 -8.08 -5.92 24.37
C TRP A 91 -9.63 -6.01 24.25
N PRO A 92 -10.24 -7.03 24.87
CA PRO A 92 -11.67 -7.31 24.68
C PRO A 92 -12.58 -6.28 25.37
N THR A 93 -12.07 -5.64 26.43
CA THR A 93 -12.83 -4.64 27.17
C THR A 93 -12.94 -3.32 26.40
N PRO A 94 -13.94 -2.48 26.69
CA PRO A 94 -13.99 -1.14 26.14
C PRO A 94 -12.76 -0.34 26.60
N ALA A 95 -11.92 0.08 25.65
CA ALA A 95 -10.77 0.96 25.93
C ALA A 95 -11.26 2.37 26.30
N PRO A 96 -10.58 3.12 27.17
CA PRO A 96 -10.88 4.54 27.40
C PRO A 96 -10.63 5.40 26.15
N GLY A 97 -11.07 6.67 26.14
CA GLY A 97 -10.85 7.62 25.03
C GLY A 97 -12.13 8.17 24.39
N ASP A 98 -11.96 8.98 23.34
CA ASP A 98 -13.06 9.65 22.64
C ASP A 98 -13.99 8.63 21.95
N PRO A 99 -15.29 8.57 22.30
CA PRO A 99 -16.26 7.68 21.66
C PRO A 99 -16.40 7.84 20.15
N ARG A 100 -15.98 8.98 19.58
CA ARG A 100 -16.02 9.24 18.14
C ARG A 100 -14.92 8.52 17.37
N GLN A 101 -13.84 8.13 18.06
CA GLN A 101 -12.77 7.36 17.43
C GLN A 101 -13.16 5.89 17.25
N PRO A 102 -12.72 5.22 16.17
CA PRO A 102 -12.87 3.79 16.00
C PRO A 102 -12.37 3.02 17.23
N ALA A 103 -13.13 2.00 17.64
CA ALA A 103 -12.82 1.23 18.83
C ALA A 103 -11.44 0.56 18.77
N THR A 104 -10.99 0.19 17.57
CA THR A 104 -9.66 -0.38 17.29
C THR A 104 -8.54 0.61 17.62
N ILE A 105 -8.65 1.87 17.18
CA ILE A 105 -7.66 2.91 17.48
C ILE A 105 -7.54 3.12 18.99
N ARG A 106 -8.67 3.22 19.69
CA ARG A 106 -8.69 3.37 21.16
C ARG A 106 -8.03 2.19 21.88
N ARG A 107 -8.28 0.96 21.42
CA ARG A 107 -7.64 -0.25 21.96
C ARG A 107 -6.13 -0.25 21.74
N LEU A 108 -5.67 0.14 20.56
CA LEU A 108 -4.24 0.25 20.27
C LEU A 108 -3.57 1.30 21.16
N HIS A 109 -4.19 2.46 21.39
CA HIS A 109 -3.70 3.44 22.35
C HIS A 109 -3.70 2.91 23.81
N ALA A 110 -4.75 2.18 24.21
CA ALA A 110 -4.77 1.56 25.53
C ALA A 110 -3.65 0.50 25.70
N LEU A 111 -3.27 -0.20 24.63
CA LEU A 111 -2.15 -1.14 24.62
C LEU A 111 -0.79 -0.43 24.69
N THR A 112 -0.63 0.76 24.08
CA THR A 112 0.60 1.55 24.21
C THR A 112 0.75 2.15 25.62
N ASP A 113 -0.35 2.52 26.25
CA ASP A 113 -0.37 3.04 27.62
C ASP A 113 -0.28 1.93 28.70
N HIS A 114 -0.31 0.66 28.29
CA HIS A 114 -0.30 -0.47 29.22
C HIS A 114 1.08 -0.60 29.93
N PRO A 115 1.12 -0.76 31.26
CA PRO A 115 2.36 -0.97 31.99
C PRO A 115 2.88 -2.41 31.82
N TRP A 116 3.54 -2.67 30.70
CA TRP A 116 4.12 -3.97 30.34
C TRP A 116 5.15 -4.46 31.36
N ARG A 117 5.20 -5.79 31.56
CA ARG A 117 6.16 -6.45 32.45
C ARG A 117 7.18 -7.24 31.63
N PRO A 118 8.35 -7.56 32.20
CA PRO A 118 9.38 -8.32 31.49
C PRO A 118 8.91 -9.68 30.92
N GLN A 119 7.95 -10.33 31.58
CA GLN A 119 7.36 -11.59 31.11
C GLN A 119 6.53 -11.46 29.83
N ASP A 120 6.07 -10.26 29.49
CA ASP A 120 5.19 -10.00 28.34
C ASP A 120 6.00 -9.76 27.06
N LEU A 121 7.33 -9.63 27.17
CA LEU A 121 8.25 -9.31 26.08
C LEU A 121 8.07 -10.20 24.84
N PRO A 122 7.90 -11.54 24.94
CA PRO A 122 7.64 -12.37 23.77
C PRO A 122 6.32 -12.00 23.08
N GLY A 123 5.26 -11.74 23.85
CA GLY A 123 3.96 -11.34 23.33
C GLY A 123 4.01 -9.98 22.63
N LEU A 124 4.73 -9.02 23.22
CA LEU A 124 4.90 -7.68 22.67
C LEU A 124 5.64 -7.72 21.32
N ASN A 125 6.68 -8.54 21.20
CA ASN A 125 7.39 -8.76 19.94
C ASN A 125 6.51 -9.38 18.85
N VAL A 126 5.62 -10.31 19.23
CA VAL A 126 4.66 -10.91 18.30
C VAL A 126 3.64 -9.88 17.84
N MET A 127 3.05 -9.11 18.75
CA MET A 127 2.09 -8.05 18.42
C MET A 127 2.73 -7.01 17.51
N THR A 128 3.96 -6.56 17.80
CA THR A 128 4.72 -5.62 16.98
C THR A 128 4.88 -6.13 15.55
N ARG A 129 5.29 -7.39 15.37
CA ARG A 129 5.45 -8.00 14.04
C ARG A 129 4.13 -8.09 13.28
N ILE A 130 3.04 -8.42 13.96
CA ILE A 130 1.70 -8.49 13.35
C ILE A 130 1.28 -7.10 12.84
N ILE A 131 1.47 -6.05 13.65
CA ILE A 131 1.14 -4.68 13.26
C ILE A 131 1.97 -4.22 12.06
N LEU A 132 3.28 -4.46 12.07
CA LEU A 132 4.14 -4.13 10.93
C LEU A 132 3.74 -4.91 9.67
N GLY A 133 3.36 -6.18 9.79
CA GLY A 133 2.82 -6.94 8.67
C GLY A 133 1.51 -6.39 8.12
N TRP A 134 0.67 -5.78 8.95
CA TRP A 134 -0.50 -5.03 8.47
C TRP A 134 -0.10 -3.75 7.75
N VAL A 135 0.85 -2.99 8.29
CA VAL A 135 1.39 -1.79 7.63
C VAL A 135 1.88 -2.11 6.22
N ASP A 136 2.70 -3.15 6.05
CA ASP A 136 3.23 -3.56 4.74
C ASP A 136 2.11 -3.97 3.78
N ARG A 137 1.10 -4.69 4.28
CA ARG A 137 -0.07 -5.08 3.47
C ARG A 137 -0.91 -3.88 3.07
N ILE A 138 -1.07 -2.89 3.96
CA ILE A 138 -1.78 -1.65 3.62
C ILE A 138 -0.99 -0.88 2.57
N ASP A 139 0.33 -0.76 2.68
CA ASP A 139 1.14 -0.06 1.69
C ASP A 139 1.13 -0.80 0.33
N THR A 140 0.97 -2.12 0.33
CA THR A 140 0.76 -2.91 -0.90
C THR A 140 -0.62 -2.66 -1.52
N LEU A 141 -1.67 -2.53 -0.70
CA LEU A 141 -3.03 -2.28 -1.16
C LEU A 141 -3.22 -0.82 -1.60
N LEU A 142 -2.72 0.13 -0.80
CA LEU A 142 -2.84 1.58 -0.97
C LEU A 142 -1.47 2.17 -1.31
N PRO A 143 -0.91 1.89 -2.49
CA PRO A 143 0.37 2.47 -2.86
C PRO A 143 0.24 4.00 -2.85
N ALA A 144 1.17 4.65 -2.12
CA ALA A 144 1.19 6.09 -1.85
C ALA A 144 1.19 6.96 -3.13
N GLU A 145 1.62 6.38 -4.24
CA GLU A 145 1.22 6.84 -5.56
C GLU A 145 0.46 5.70 -6.24
N PRO A 146 -0.66 5.95 -6.94
CA PRO A 146 -0.98 5.07 -8.04
C PRO A 146 0.24 5.14 -8.96
N LEU A 147 1.08 4.10 -8.96
CA LEU A 147 1.93 3.78 -10.10
C LEU A 147 0.94 3.61 -11.23
N HIS A 148 0.57 4.73 -11.86
CA HIS A 148 -0.36 4.77 -12.95
C HIS A 148 0.34 3.96 -14.03
N THR A 149 -0.06 2.70 -14.11
CA THR A 149 0.60 1.73 -14.94
C THR A 149 -0.18 1.73 -16.22
N TRP A 150 0.38 2.36 -17.24
CA TRP A 150 -0.18 2.36 -18.58
C TRP A 150 0.20 1.04 -19.25
N GLU A 151 -0.82 0.27 -19.63
CA GLU A 151 -0.63 -0.88 -20.52
C GLU A 151 -0.56 -0.37 -21.96
N LEU A 152 0.60 -0.52 -22.60
CA LEU A 152 0.81 -0.07 -23.97
C LEU A 152 0.44 -1.20 -24.93
N THR A 153 -0.55 -0.97 -25.81
CA THR A 153 -1.04 -1.98 -26.77
C THR A 153 -0.08 -2.25 -27.94
N ALA A 154 1.10 -1.64 -27.94
CA ALA A 154 2.10 -1.82 -28.98
C ALA A 154 2.99 -3.04 -28.70
N ALA A 155 3.56 -3.59 -29.77
CA ALA A 155 4.56 -4.65 -29.67
C ALA A 155 5.84 -4.13 -28.99
N CYS A 156 6.46 -4.99 -28.17
CA CYS A 156 7.76 -4.70 -27.57
C CYS A 156 8.81 -4.49 -28.68
N PRO A 157 9.56 -3.38 -28.70
CA PRO A 157 10.58 -3.17 -29.72
C PRO A 157 11.80 -4.08 -29.55
N ALA A 158 11.99 -4.69 -28.37
CA ALA A 158 13.10 -5.61 -28.09
C ALA A 158 12.78 -7.06 -28.51
N CYS A 159 11.58 -7.57 -28.19
CA CYS A 159 11.21 -8.97 -28.45
C CYS A 159 10.06 -9.18 -29.43
N GLY A 160 9.37 -8.12 -29.84
CA GLY A 160 8.21 -8.17 -30.75
C GLY A 160 6.90 -8.64 -30.11
N GLU A 161 6.92 -9.06 -28.84
CA GLU A 161 5.72 -9.58 -28.18
C GLU A 161 4.72 -8.46 -27.88
N THR A 162 3.44 -8.71 -28.11
CA THR A 162 2.36 -7.72 -27.89
C THR A 162 1.56 -8.03 -26.63
N THR A 163 1.43 -9.31 -26.29
CA THR A 163 0.64 -9.73 -25.12
C THR A 163 1.31 -10.88 -24.38
N VAL A 164 1.13 -10.90 -23.07
CA VAL A 164 1.58 -11.98 -22.18
C VAL A 164 0.39 -12.59 -21.45
N LEU A 165 0.47 -13.88 -21.17
CA LEU A 165 -0.48 -14.58 -20.31
C LEU A 165 0.01 -14.48 -18.87
N VAL A 166 -0.77 -13.81 -18.02
CA VAL A 166 -0.47 -13.59 -16.62
C VAL A 166 -1.63 -14.14 -15.80
N GLU A 167 -1.32 -14.82 -14.71
CA GLU A 167 -2.32 -15.26 -13.74
C GLU A 167 -2.88 -14.03 -13.01
N ASP A 168 -4.21 -13.88 -12.98
CA ASP A 168 -4.86 -12.84 -12.19
C ASP A 168 -5.04 -13.26 -10.72
N GLU A 169 -5.56 -12.37 -9.90
CA GLU A 169 -5.76 -12.60 -8.47
C GLU A 169 -6.75 -13.74 -8.17
N ALA A 170 -7.54 -14.17 -9.16
CA ALA A 170 -8.47 -15.29 -9.06
C ALA A 170 -7.86 -16.63 -9.54
N GLY A 171 -6.58 -16.63 -9.96
CA GLY A 171 -5.91 -17.82 -10.50
C GLY A 171 -6.25 -18.09 -11.97
N GLU A 172 -6.90 -17.15 -12.67
CA GLU A 172 -7.23 -17.28 -14.09
C GLU A 172 -6.12 -16.70 -14.96
N MET A 173 -5.76 -17.41 -16.04
CA MET A 173 -4.78 -16.92 -17.00
C MET A 173 -5.40 -15.89 -17.94
N VAL A 174 -5.06 -14.62 -17.74
CA VAL A 174 -5.55 -13.49 -18.53
C VAL A 174 -4.47 -12.95 -19.47
N ARG A 175 -4.89 -12.47 -20.64
CA ARG A 175 -3.99 -11.79 -21.58
C ARG A 175 -3.84 -10.32 -21.17
N ARG A 176 -2.61 -9.88 -20.97
CA ARG A 176 -2.24 -8.49 -20.69
C ARG A 176 -1.26 -7.97 -21.73
N ALA A 177 -1.15 -6.66 -21.87
CA ALA A 177 -0.14 -6.06 -22.74
C ALA A 177 1.28 -6.46 -22.30
N ALA A 178 2.14 -6.74 -23.28
CA ALA A 178 3.54 -7.09 -22.99
C ALA A 178 4.32 -5.89 -22.45
N LEU A 179 3.95 -4.66 -22.80
CA LEU A 179 4.59 -3.42 -22.34
C LEU A 179 3.76 -2.75 -21.24
N ARG A 180 4.41 -2.46 -20.12
CA ARG A 180 3.86 -1.67 -19.01
C ARG A 180 4.74 -0.45 -18.76
N ALA A 181 4.15 0.73 -18.71
CA ALA A 181 4.84 1.96 -18.40
C ALA A 181 4.32 2.55 -17.10
N THR A 182 5.22 3.10 -16.29
CA THR A 182 4.96 3.93 -15.12
C THR A 182 5.55 5.32 -15.39
N LYS A 183 5.37 6.27 -14.46
CA LYS A 183 6.00 7.60 -14.60
C LYS A 183 7.52 7.54 -14.69
N SER A 184 8.13 6.51 -14.10
CA SER A 184 9.57 6.41 -13.86
C SER A 184 10.26 5.28 -14.62
N SER A 185 9.52 4.39 -15.28
CA SER A 185 10.10 3.29 -16.06
C SER A 185 9.09 2.69 -17.03
N ALA A 186 9.54 2.01 -18.07
CA ALA A 186 8.72 1.10 -18.85
C ALA A 186 9.38 -0.27 -18.91
N VAL A 187 8.62 -1.35 -18.77
CA VAL A 187 9.15 -2.72 -18.72
C VAL A 187 8.33 -3.62 -19.62
N CYS A 188 9.02 -4.48 -20.36
CA CYS A 188 8.40 -5.58 -21.09
C CYS A 188 8.28 -6.81 -20.19
N GLN A 189 7.06 -7.30 -19.98
CA GLN A 189 6.75 -8.50 -19.17
C GLN A 189 7.12 -9.83 -19.86
N ALA A 190 7.49 -9.80 -21.15
CA ALA A 190 7.85 -11.00 -21.90
C ALA A 190 9.37 -11.27 -21.94
N CYS A 191 10.17 -10.21 -21.93
CA CYS A 191 11.63 -10.29 -22.08
C CYS A 191 12.40 -9.51 -21.00
N ASP A 192 11.69 -8.95 -20.02
CA ASP A 192 12.21 -8.16 -18.91
C ASP A 192 13.07 -6.95 -19.31
N THR A 193 12.99 -6.52 -20.58
CA THR A 193 13.67 -5.29 -21.02
C THR A 193 13.05 -4.09 -20.31
N ASN A 194 13.90 -3.26 -19.71
CA ASN A 194 13.52 -2.06 -18.97
C ASN A 194 14.04 -0.80 -19.68
N TRP A 195 13.19 0.21 -19.77
CA TRP A 195 13.49 1.54 -20.28
C TRP A 195 13.37 2.55 -19.15
N ALA A 196 14.49 3.22 -18.84
CA ALA A 196 14.52 4.38 -17.95
C ALA A 196 13.80 5.59 -18.58
N PRO A 197 13.43 6.63 -17.80
CA PRO A 197 12.72 7.81 -18.30
C PRO A 197 13.44 8.51 -19.46
N GLU A 198 14.77 8.51 -19.42
CA GLU A 198 15.64 9.06 -20.47
C GLU A 198 15.42 8.41 -21.84
N HIS A 199 14.88 7.20 -21.87
CA HIS A 199 14.64 6.43 -23.09
C HIS A 199 13.17 6.47 -23.55
N PHE A 200 12.29 7.20 -22.85
CA PHE A 200 10.86 7.24 -23.19
C PHE A 200 10.58 7.84 -24.57
N LEU A 201 11.35 8.84 -24.99
CA LEU A 201 11.23 9.42 -26.33
C LEU A 201 11.55 8.39 -27.42
N GLY A 202 12.64 7.63 -27.24
CA GLY A 202 13.01 6.56 -28.16
C GLY A 202 11.99 5.42 -28.19
N LEU A 203 11.45 5.07 -27.02
CA LEU A 203 10.39 4.07 -26.90
C LEU A 203 9.11 4.55 -27.60
N ALA A 204 8.67 5.80 -27.37
CA ALA A 204 7.50 6.40 -27.99
C ALA A 204 7.59 6.39 -29.51
N ALA A 205 8.75 6.77 -30.06
CA ALA A 205 9.00 6.71 -31.50
C ALA A 205 8.94 5.27 -32.04
N ALA A 206 9.52 4.30 -31.33
CA ALA A 206 9.54 2.90 -31.74
C ALA A 206 8.15 2.25 -31.74
N ILE A 207 7.27 2.65 -30.81
CA ILE A 207 5.90 2.13 -30.69
C ILE A 207 4.88 2.95 -31.50
N GLY A 208 5.30 4.03 -32.16
CA GLY A 208 4.44 4.91 -32.93
C GLY A 208 3.47 5.76 -32.09
N ALA A 209 3.81 6.03 -30.82
CA ALA A 209 3.03 6.92 -29.97
C ALA A 209 3.28 8.38 -30.36
N SER A 210 2.21 9.17 -30.46
CA SER A 210 2.30 10.61 -30.66
C SER A 210 2.90 11.29 -29.43
N LEU A 211 3.90 12.15 -29.63
CA LEU A 211 4.42 12.99 -28.56
C LEU A 211 3.30 13.89 -28.00
N PRO A 212 3.20 14.05 -26.68
CA PRO A 212 2.25 14.99 -26.09
C PRO A 212 2.62 16.43 -26.47
N ASP A 213 1.60 17.26 -26.71
CA ASP A 213 1.77 18.67 -27.06
C ASP A 213 2.63 19.39 -25.99
N GLY A 214 3.80 19.90 -26.39
CA GLY A 214 4.68 20.69 -25.52
C GLY A 214 6.10 20.14 -25.31
N VAL A 215 6.43 18.95 -25.83
CA VAL A 215 7.83 18.48 -25.86
C VAL A 215 8.47 18.95 -27.17
N LEU A 216 9.41 19.90 -27.07
CA LEU A 216 10.09 20.51 -28.21
C LEU A 216 10.93 19.49 -28.99
N GLU A 217 10.89 19.63 -30.33
CA GLU A 217 11.74 18.95 -31.30
C GLU A 217 13.25 19.12 -31.03
#